data_AF-A0A7L2PJG1-F1
#
_entry.id   AF-A0A7L2PJG1-F1
#
_cell.length_a   1.000
_cell.length_b   1.000
_cell.length_c   1.000
_cell.angle_alpha   90.00
_cell.angle_beta   90.00
_cell.angle_gamma   90.00
#
_symmetry.space_group_name_H-M   'P 1'
#
loop_
_entity.id
_entity.type
_entity.pdbx_description
1 polymer ?
#
loop_
_entity_poly.entity_id
_entity_poly.type
_entity_poly.pdbx_seq_one_letter_code
_entity_poly.pdbx_strand_id
1 'polypeptide(L)' 'FSMTVVVTRAQVQQEPSRETTEGSSINISCSHPEIQTNDYIHWYRQLPGRAPEFIVSAFKGLKELPEIGGQLSV' A
#
# COMPACT_ATOMS: atom_id res chain seq x y z
N PHE A 1 25.89 23.07 -12.91
CA PHE A 1 25.51 21.66 -12.77
C PHE A 1 24.01 21.61 -12.52
N SER A 2 23.23 21.31 -13.56
CA SER A 2 21.76 21.24 -13.44
C SER A 2 21.39 19.82 -13.03
N MET A 3 20.81 19.66 -11.84
CA MET A 3 20.37 18.36 -11.33
C MET A 3 18.99 18.05 -11.89
N THR A 4 18.92 17.24 -12.94
CA THR A 4 17.67 16.73 -13.47
C THR A 4 17.13 15.69 -12.49
N VAL A 5 16.06 16.02 -11.76
CA VAL A 5 15.36 15.07 -10.89
C VAL A 5 14.50 14.18 -11.79
N VAL A 6 14.98 12.97 -12.07
CA VAL A 6 14.16 11.92 -12.66
C VAL A 6 13.24 11.35 -11.57
N VAL A 7 11.96 11.70 -11.66
CA VAL A 7 10.91 11.03 -10.87
C VAL A 7 10.71 9.65 -11.49
N THR A 8 11.44 8.65 -11.01
CA THR A 8 11.11 7.26 -11.31
C THR A 8 9.86 6.93 -10.50
N ARG A 9 8.70 6.78 -11.15
CA ARG A 9 7.54 6.17 -10.50
C ARG A 9 7.99 4.80 -9.99
N ALA A 10 7.77 4.52 -8.71
CA ALA A 10 7.75 3.14 -8.26
C ALA A 10 6.80 2.36 -9.19
N GLN A 11 7.11 1.11 -9.52
CA GLN A 11 6.29 0.24 -10.38
C GLN A 11 4.97 -0.18 -9.70
N VAL A 12 4.42 0.68 -8.84
CA VAL A 12 3.21 0.46 -8.07
C VAL A 12 2.06 1.18 -8.77
N GLN A 13 1.06 0.40 -9.18
CA GLN A 13 -0.20 0.92 -9.69
C GLN A 13 -1.21 0.98 -8.56
N GLN A 14 -1.81 2.14 -8.33
CA GLN A 14 -2.84 2.33 -7.31
C GLN A 14 -3.85 3.37 -7.81
N GLU A 15 -5.10 3.24 -7.38
CA GLU A 15 -6.11 4.26 -7.64
C GLU A 15 -5.71 5.60 -6.98
N PRO A 16 -5.72 6.73 -7.71
CA PRO A 16 -5.24 8.01 -7.20
C PRO A 16 -6.13 8.58 -6.09
N SER A 17 -7.39 8.18 -6.04
CA SER A 17 -8.37 8.65 -5.07
C SER A 17 -9.46 7.59 -4.87
N ARG A 18 -9.99 7.49 -3.65
CA ARG A 18 -11.15 6.66 -3.34
C ARG A 18 -11.94 7.28 -2.20
N GLU A 19 -13.26 7.21 -2.31
CA GLU A 19 -14.19 7.77 -1.33
C GLU A 19 -15.05 6.64 -0.75
N THR A 20 -15.50 6.83 0.48
CA THR A 20 -16.43 5.96 1.17
C THR A 20 -17.31 6.79 2.10
N THR A 21 -18.43 6.24 2.54
CA THR A 21 -19.29 6.85 3.55
C THR A 21 -18.68 6.70 4.95
N GLU A 22 -18.90 7.70 5.81
CA GLU A 22 -18.44 7.63 7.20
C GLU A 22 -18.97 6.37 7.90
N GLY A 23 -18.11 5.71 8.68
CA GLY A 23 -18.42 4.44 9.34
C GLY A 23 -18.40 3.20 8.43
N SER A 24 -18.17 3.37 7.14
CA SER A 24 -18.06 2.25 6.18
C SER A 24 -16.61 1.88 5.91
N SER A 25 -16.34 0.58 5.76
CA SER A 25 -15.02 0.09 5.39
C SER A 25 -14.65 0.49 3.96
N ILE A 26 -13.36 0.72 3.71
CA ILE A 26 -12.81 1.00 2.39
C ILE A 26 -11.69 0.01 2.08
N ASN A 27 -11.66 -0.49 0.84
CA ASN A 27 -10.55 -1.31 0.36
C ASN A 27 -9.62 -0.44 -0.50
N ILE A 28 -8.31 -0.46 -0.22
CA ILE A 28 -7.31 0.27 -0.98
C ILE A 28 -6.35 -0.76 -1.58
N SER A 29 -6.41 -0.92 -2.90
CA SER A 29 -5.61 -1.90 -3.64
C SER A 29 -4.41 -1.24 -4.29
N CYS A 30 -3.26 -1.91 -4.25
CA CYS A 30 -2.10 -1.57 -5.07
C CYS A 30 -1.65 -2.82 -5.85
N SER A 31 -1.00 -2.65 -6.98
CA SER A 31 -0.33 -3.75 -7.68
C SER A 31 1.13 -3.38 -7.92
N HIS A 32 2.02 -4.31 -7.63
CA HIS A 32 3.45 -4.17 -7.88
C HIS A 32 3.91 -5.39 -8.69
N PRO A 33 3.88 -5.33 -10.04
CA PRO A 33 4.09 -6.50 -10.89
C PRO A 33 5.43 -7.20 -10.65
N GLU A 34 6.48 -6.40 -10.40
CA GLU A 34 7.86 -6.87 -10.23
C GLU A 34 8.22 -7.23 -8.78
N ILE A 35 7.25 -7.21 -7.84
CA ILE A 35 7.56 -7.49 -6.44
C ILE A 35 7.92 -8.98 -6.24
N GLN A 36 9.00 -9.22 -5.51
CA GLN A 36 9.45 -10.56 -5.16
C GLN A 36 8.68 -11.09 -3.95
N THR A 37 8.67 -12.42 -3.79
CA THR A 37 7.91 -13.10 -2.73
C THR A 37 8.30 -12.66 -1.32
N ASN A 38 9.56 -12.25 -1.12
CA ASN A 38 10.08 -11.84 0.18
C ASN A 38 10.17 -10.32 0.35
N ASP A 39 9.68 -9.55 -0.62
CA ASP A 39 9.64 -8.10 -0.51
C ASP A 39 8.45 -7.67 0.35
N TYR A 40 8.69 -6.71 1.23
CA TYR A 40 7.66 -6.12 2.09
C TYR A 40 7.03 -4.90 1.42
N ILE A 41 5.70 -4.90 1.40
CA ILE A 41 4.85 -3.74 1.13
C ILE A 41 4.50 -3.11 2.46
N HIS A 42 4.89 -1.86 2.66
CA HIS A 42 4.54 -1.09 3.84
C HIS A 42 3.43 -0.07 3.52
N TRP A 43 2.36 -0.10 4.31
CA TRP A 43 1.26 0.84 4.20
C TRP A 43 1.40 1.94 5.24
N TYR A 44 1.30 3.18 4.78
CA TYR A 44 1.35 4.37 5.62
C TYR A 44 0.10 5.22 5.40
N ARG A 45 -0.39 5.85 6.48
CA ARG A 45 -1.39 6.91 6.43
C ARG A 45 -0.69 8.25 6.60
N GLN A 46 -0.99 9.20 5.72
CA GLN A 46 -0.54 10.58 5.91
C GLN A 46 -1.75 11.51 5.90
N LEU A 47 -1.97 12.19 7.02
CA LEU A 47 -2.95 13.28 7.12
C LEU A 47 -2.27 14.62 6.81
N PRO A 48 -2.99 15.63 6.32
CA PRO A 48 -2.43 16.95 6.05
C PRO A 48 -1.67 17.51 7.27
N GLY A 49 -0.43 17.94 7.05
CA GLY A 49 0.44 18.52 8.09
C GLY A 49 1.03 17.52 9.09
N ARG A 50 0.89 16.21 8.87
CA ARG A 50 1.44 15.17 9.77
C ARG A 50 2.51 14.32 9.08
N ALA A 51 3.38 13.73 9.90
CA ALA A 51 4.32 12.71 9.45
C ALA A 51 3.57 11.44 9.02
N PRO A 52 4.13 10.63 8.11
CA PRO A 52 3.58 9.33 7.77
C PRO A 52 3.46 8.43 9.00
N GLU A 53 2.30 7.80 9.16
CA GLU A 53 2.00 6.87 10.23
C GLU A 53 1.92 5.45 9.66
N PHE A 54 2.70 4.54 10.21
CA PHE A 54 2.70 3.15 9.78
C PHE A 54 1.38 2.46 10.13
N ILE A 55 0.79 1.75 9.18
CA ILE A 55 -0.45 0.98 9.37
C ILE A 55 -0.11 -0.51 9.47
N VAL A 56 0.50 -1.08 8.43
CA VAL A 56 0.74 -2.51 8.30
C VAL A 56 1.83 -2.79 7.27
N SER A 57 2.49 -3.94 7.39
CA SER A 57 3.39 -4.49 6.38
C SER A 57 2.90 -5.86 5.91
N ALA A 58 2.92 -6.11 4.61
CA ALA A 58 2.58 -7.38 3.98
C ALA A 58 3.69 -7.83 3.03
N PHE A 59 3.76 -9.10 2.66
CA PHE A 59 4.68 -9.59 1.62
C PHE A 59 3.94 -10.54 0.67
N LYS A 60 4.44 -10.68 -0.55
CA LYS A 60 3.83 -11.51 -1.59
C LYS A 60 4.05 -12.99 -1.28
N GLY A 61 3.14 -13.62 -0.56
CA GLY A 61 3.29 -15.03 -0.20
C GLY A 61 2.51 -15.50 1.01
N LEU A 62 1.75 -14.62 1.67
CA LEU A 62 0.81 -15.03 2.70
C LEU A 62 -0.34 -15.82 2.05
N LYS A 63 -0.16 -17.13 1.90
CA LYS A 63 -1.27 -18.06 1.71
C LYS A 63 -1.97 -18.20 3.05
N GLU A 64 -3.28 -17.97 3.03
CA GLU A 64 -4.20 -17.95 4.17
C GLU A 64 -3.71 -18.78 5.36
N LEU A 65 -3.39 -18.11 6.48
CA LEU A 65 -3.40 -18.77 7.77
C LEU A 65 -4.87 -19.02 8.17
N PRO A 66 -5.18 -20.13 8.87
CA PRO A 66 -6.55 -20.47 9.23
C PRO A 66 -7.17 -19.34 10.07
N GLU A 67 -8.16 -18.67 9.48
CA GLU A 67 -9.24 -17.88 10.11
C GLU A 67 -9.01 -17.46 11.57
N ILE A 68 -8.12 -16.50 11.82
CA ILE A 68 -8.22 -15.65 13.01
C ILE A 68 -7.91 -14.21 12.59
N GLY A 69 -8.97 -13.51 12.16
CA GLY A 69 -9.04 -12.05 12.12
C GLY A 69 -8.62 -11.38 10.81
N GLY A 70 -9.61 -10.98 10.01
CA GLY A 70 -9.50 -9.92 9.00
C GLY A 70 -8.61 -10.22 7.79
N GLN A 71 -9.22 -10.46 6.63
CA GLN A 71 -8.49 -10.72 5.39
C GLN A 71 -8.21 -9.42 4.63
N LEU A 72 -6.96 -9.25 4.17
CA LEU A 72 -6.56 -8.18 3.24
C LEU A 72 -5.67 -8.81 2.16
N SER A 73 -6.15 -8.81 0.92
CA SER A 73 -5.45 -9.32 -0.26
C SER A 73 -4.91 -8.16 -1.10
N VAL A 74 -3.66 -8.29 -1.56
CA VAL A 74 -2.99 -7.41 -2.54
C VAL A 74 -2.78 -8.20 -3.82
#